data_AF-A0A941P7H8-F1
#
_entry.id   AF-A0A941P7H8-F1
#
_cell.length_a   1.000
_cell.length_b   1.000
_cell.length_c   1.000
_cell.angle_alpha   90.00
_cell.angle_beta   90.00
_cell.angle_gamma   90.00
#
_symmetry.space_group_name_H-M   'P 1'
#
loop_
_entity.id
_entity.type
_entity.pdbx_description
1 polymer ?
#
loop_
_entity_poly.entity_id
_entity_poly.type
_entity_poly.pdbx_seq_one_letter_code
_entity_poly.pdbx_strand_id
1 'polypeptide(L)'
;MTASQNNAGLRESASVSPSNLARRRALQLGGSLALLSMPAIKLLAATPIRIGYVSPQSGPLAAFAEADAFVMQQVMKAVAGGVRVGGATQPVEIIYKDSQSNSNRAADATAELIFKDKVDLVVAAATPATTN
;
A
#
# COMPACT_ATOMS: atom_id res chain seq x y z
N MET A 1 43.65 61.38 42.55
CA MET A 1 42.74 61.57 41.39
C MET A 1 41.62 60.55 41.55
N THR A 2 40.64 60.84 42.42
CA THR A 2 39.31 61.46 42.12
C THR A 2 38.32 60.41 41.58
N ALA A 3 37.09 60.21 42.05
CA ALA A 3 36.26 60.62 43.18
C ALA A 3 35.02 59.67 43.11
N SER A 4 34.32 59.32 44.19
CA SER A 4 32.96 59.80 44.50
C SER A 4 32.11 58.56 44.92
N GLN A 5 31.93 58.29 46.21
CA GLN A 5 30.76 58.67 47.04
C GLN A 5 29.42 58.03 46.63
N ASN A 6 28.86 57.31 47.60
CA ASN A 6 27.43 57.18 47.95
C ASN A 6 26.58 56.23 47.08
N ASN A 7 25.63 55.45 47.61
CA ASN A 7 24.72 55.81 48.69
C ASN A 7 24.06 54.58 49.32
N ALA A 8 23.60 54.77 50.56
CA ALA A 8 22.81 53.87 51.36
C ALA A 8 21.37 53.65 50.82
N GLY A 9 20.71 52.59 51.30
CA GLY A 9 19.28 52.33 51.13
C GLY A 9 18.99 50.84 50.89
N LEU A 10 18.83 50.04 51.94
CA LEU A 10 17.55 49.68 52.57
C LEU A 10 16.62 48.81 51.69
N ARG A 11 16.51 47.53 52.12
CA ARG A 11 15.30 46.68 52.21
C ARG A 11 14.56 46.40 50.89
N GLU A 12 14.47 45.13 50.50
CA GLU A 12 13.23 44.33 50.57
C GLU A 12 13.50 42.88 50.12
N SER A 13 12.88 41.95 50.83
CA SER A 13 12.96 40.50 50.68
C SER A 13 11.85 39.95 49.78
N ALA A 14 12.18 39.14 48.78
CA ALA A 14 11.36 38.02 48.26
C ALA A 14 12.20 37.25 47.22
N SER A 15 12.73 36.07 47.53
CA SER A 15 12.16 34.74 47.22
C SER A 15 11.76 34.63 45.73
N VAL A 16 12.31 33.75 44.88
CA VAL A 16 12.54 32.29 45.00
C VAL A 16 13.62 31.87 43.99
N SER A 17 14.44 30.90 44.38
CA SER A 17 15.55 30.29 43.62
C SER A 17 15.06 29.09 42.76
N PRO A 18 15.93 28.30 42.11
CA PRO A 18 16.20 28.33 40.68
C PRO A 18 15.72 27.06 39.96
N SER A 19 16.12 26.95 38.70
CA SER A 19 16.39 25.71 37.94
C SER A 19 15.34 25.28 36.91
N ASN A 20 15.66 25.65 35.65
CA ASN A 20 15.15 25.11 34.38
C ASN A 20 15.51 23.62 34.16
N LEU A 21 15.52 22.82 35.23
CA LEU A 21 15.80 21.38 35.25
C LEU A 21 14.51 20.54 35.35
N ALA A 22 13.34 21.16 35.17
CA ALA A 22 12.10 20.46 34.83
C ALA A 22 12.03 20.04 33.34
N ARG A 23 13.18 19.98 32.65
CA ARG A 23 13.32 19.60 31.24
C ARG A 23 13.14 18.10 30.95
N ARG A 24 12.73 17.28 31.93
CA ARG A 24 12.72 15.81 31.77
C ARG A 24 11.50 15.05 32.27
N ARG A 25 10.44 15.69 32.76
CA ARG A 25 9.24 14.94 33.17
C ARG A 25 7.96 15.71 32.90
N ALA A 26 7.38 15.48 31.73
CA ALA A 26 5.93 15.46 31.54
C ALA A 26 5.57 14.89 30.16
N LEU A 27 6.11 13.72 29.83
CA LEU A 27 5.32 12.75 29.06
C LEU A 27 4.37 12.09 30.08
N GLN A 28 3.37 12.84 30.52
CA GLN A 28 2.30 12.36 31.38
C GLN A 28 0.98 12.91 30.84
N LEU A 29 0.36 12.08 29.99
CA LEU A 29 -1.05 11.69 30.04
C LEU A 29 -2.01 12.73 30.66
N GLY A 30 -2.67 13.52 29.82
CA GLY A 30 -3.78 14.37 30.26
C GLY A 30 -4.20 15.44 29.25
N GLY A 31 -5.12 15.09 28.34
CA GLY A 31 -6.05 15.94 27.59
C GLY A 31 -5.67 17.37 27.17
N SER A 32 -5.51 17.61 25.87
CA SER A 32 -6.21 18.66 25.08
C SER A 32 -5.66 18.72 23.64
N LEU A 33 -6.55 19.04 22.69
CA LEU A 33 -6.31 19.06 21.25
C LEU A 33 -5.25 20.08 20.83
N ALA A 34 -4.10 19.62 20.32
CA ALA A 34 -3.22 20.43 19.46
C ALA A 34 -2.30 19.53 18.62
N LEU A 35 -2.83 18.91 17.55
CA LEU A 35 -2.03 18.26 16.49
C LEU A 35 -2.29 18.89 15.10
N LEU A 36 -2.80 20.12 15.07
CA LEU A 36 -3.00 20.88 13.83
C LEU A 36 -1.67 21.43 13.31
N SER A 37 -0.85 20.57 12.68
CA SER A 37 0.02 20.87 11.52
C SER A 37 1.11 19.82 11.38
N MET A 38 0.74 18.53 11.29
CA MET A 38 1.58 17.59 10.57
C MET A 38 0.97 17.44 9.17
N PRO A 39 1.74 17.59 8.08
CA PRO A 39 1.24 17.24 6.77
C PRO A 39 0.85 15.78 6.84
N ALA A 40 -0.44 15.48 6.62
CA ALA A 40 -0.91 14.12 6.53
C ALA A 40 -0.10 13.44 5.44
N ILE A 41 0.80 12.52 5.82
CA ILE A 41 1.47 11.63 4.88
C ILE A 41 0.33 10.86 4.24
N LYS A 42 -0.03 11.21 3.01
CA LYS A 42 -0.96 10.43 2.22
C LYS A 42 -0.27 9.11 1.95
N LEU A 43 -0.56 8.10 2.78
CA LEU A 43 -0.20 6.74 2.46
C LEU A 43 -0.97 6.42 1.16
N LEU A 44 -0.24 6.41 0.05
CA LEU A 44 -0.81 6.08 -1.24
C LEU A 44 -1.37 4.66 -1.10
N ALA A 45 -2.70 4.52 -1.13
CA ALA A 45 -3.34 3.23 -1.06
C ALA A 45 -2.78 2.38 -2.21
N ALA A 46 -2.18 1.24 -1.86
CA ALA A 46 -1.61 0.33 -2.85
C ALA A 46 -2.73 -0.12 -3.80
N THR A 47 -2.62 0.27 -5.07
CA THR A 47 -3.61 -0.09 -6.09
C THR A 47 -3.29 -1.50 -6.58
N PRO A 48 -4.24 -2.44 -6.52
CA PRO A 48 -3.98 -3.81 -6.93
C PRO A 48 -3.60 -3.88 -8.41
N ILE A 49 -2.59 -4.70 -8.69
CA ILE A 49 -2.25 -5.11 -10.06
C ILE A 49 -3.23 -6.22 -10.44
N ARG A 50 -4.11 -5.93 -11.39
CA ARG A 50 -5.14 -6.87 -11.86
C ARG A 50 -4.64 -7.62 -13.08
N ILE A 51 -4.65 -8.94 -13.00
CA ILE A 51 -4.22 -9.84 -14.06
C ILE A 51 -5.43 -10.66 -14.52
N GLY A 52 -5.75 -10.59 -15.81
CA GLY A 52 -6.69 -11.51 -16.44
C GLY A 52 -5.97 -12.75 -16.92
N TYR A 53 -6.50 -13.94 -16.62
CA TYR A 53 -5.96 -15.22 -17.10
C TYR A 53 -7.02 -15.97 -17.92
N VAL A 54 -6.74 -16.20 -19.20
CA VAL A 54 -7.63 -16.89 -20.14
C VAL A 54 -7.03 -18.24 -20.51
N SER A 55 -7.77 -19.31 -20.25
CA SER A 55 -7.33 -20.68 -20.52
C SER A 55 -8.53 -21.60 -20.78
N PRO A 56 -8.39 -22.68 -21.58
CA PRO A 56 -9.50 -23.58 -21.91
C PRO A 56 -9.76 -24.57 -20.76
N GLN A 57 -10.53 -24.20 -19.74
CA GLN A 57 -10.90 -25.13 -18.66
C GLN A 57 -11.93 -26.16 -19.10
N SER A 58 -12.67 -25.87 -20.17
CA SER A 58 -13.64 -26.77 -20.75
C SER A 58 -13.48 -26.90 -22.26
N GLY A 59 -14.16 -27.91 -22.82
CA GLY A 59 -14.10 -28.25 -24.24
C GLY A 59 -12.91 -29.15 -24.60
N PRO A 60 -12.64 -29.35 -25.91
CA PRO A 60 -11.66 -30.32 -26.40
C PRO A 60 -10.20 -30.10 -25.97
N LEU A 61 -9.84 -28.88 -25.54
CA LEU A 61 -8.49 -28.53 -25.10
C LEU A 61 -8.35 -28.54 -23.56
N ALA A 62 -9.36 -28.99 -22.82
CA ALA A 62 -9.35 -28.98 -21.35
C ALA A 62 -8.16 -29.73 -20.72
N ALA A 63 -7.65 -30.77 -21.40
CA ALA A 63 -6.48 -31.52 -20.96
C ALA A 63 -5.22 -30.63 -20.81
N PHE A 64 -5.12 -29.52 -21.57
CA PHE A 64 -4.02 -28.57 -21.45
C PHE A 64 -4.11 -27.67 -20.21
N ALA A 65 -5.29 -27.56 -19.59
CA ALA A 65 -5.55 -26.74 -18.41
C ALA A 65 -5.60 -27.56 -17.10
N GLU A 66 -5.32 -28.87 -17.14
CA GLU A 66 -5.40 -29.76 -15.97
C GLU A 66 -4.59 -29.27 -14.77
N ALA A 67 -3.40 -28.72 -15.04
CA ALA A 67 -2.50 -28.22 -14.00
C ALA A 67 -2.83 -26.80 -13.52
N ASP A 68 -3.73 -26.07 -14.21
CA ASP A 68 -3.95 -24.65 -13.96
C ASP A 68 -4.33 -24.37 -12.51
N ALA A 69 -5.28 -25.14 -11.96
CA ALA A 69 -5.74 -24.92 -10.59
C ALA A 69 -4.59 -25.03 -9.57
N PHE A 70 -3.72 -26.03 -9.76
CA PHE A 70 -2.54 -26.20 -8.91
C PHE A 70 -1.55 -25.03 -9.09
N VAL A 71 -1.20 -24.69 -10.33
CA VAL A 71 -0.24 -23.61 -10.63
C VAL A 71 -0.76 -22.27 -10.11
N MET A 72 -2.02 -21.93 -10.38
CA MET A 72 -2.64 -20.70 -9.90
C MET A 72 -2.66 -20.60 -8.39
N GLN A 73 -2.87 -21.71 -7.68
CA GLN A 73 -2.77 -21.72 -6.22
C GLN A 73 -1.35 -21.40 -5.75
N GLN A 74 -0.32 -21.93 -6.40
CA GLN A 74 1.07 -21.61 -6.05
C GLN A 74 1.41 -20.16 -6.39
N VAL A 75 0.95 -19.65 -7.53
CA VAL A 75 1.11 -18.24 -7.93
C VAL A 75 0.49 -17.32 -6.87
N MET A 76 -0.76 -17.57 -6.47
CA MET A 76 -1.43 -16.79 -5.44
C MET A 76 -0.69 -16.80 -4.10
N LYS A 77 -0.13 -17.95 -3.69
CA LYS A 77 0.72 -18.02 -2.49
C LYS A 77 2.00 -17.21 -2.63
N ALA A 78 2.66 -17.29 -3.79
CA ALA A 78 3.90 -16.57 -4.06
C ALA A 78 3.71 -15.05 -4.04
N VAL A 79 2.55 -14.56 -4.49
CA VAL A 79 2.22 -13.13 -4.54
C VAL A 79 1.36 -12.65 -3.38
N ALA A 80 1.08 -13.49 -2.37
CA ALA A 80 0.20 -13.14 -1.25
C ALA A 80 0.70 -11.92 -0.44
N GLY A 81 2.01 -11.69 -0.41
CA GLY A 81 2.62 -10.50 0.20
C GLY A 81 2.61 -9.25 -0.68
N GLY A 82 2.02 -9.32 -1.88
CA GLY A 82 2.10 -8.30 -2.91
C GLY A 82 3.42 -8.31 -3.68
N VAL A 83 3.48 -7.51 -4.75
CA VAL A 83 4.64 -7.36 -5.63
C VAL A 83 5.19 -5.94 -5.49
N ARG A 84 6.52 -5.83 -5.35
CA ARG A 84 7.17 -4.53 -5.20
C ARG A 84 7.36 -3.86 -6.57
N VAL A 85 6.73 -2.71 -6.76
CA VAL A 85 6.79 -1.90 -7.99
C VAL A 85 7.05 -0.46 -7.60
N GLY A 86 8.12 0.14 -8.13
CA GLY A 86 8.40 1.57 -7.95
C GLY A 86 8.53 2.03 -6.50
N GLY A 87 9.05 1.17 -5.60
CA GLY A 87 9.23 1.52 -4.19
C GLY A 87 8.01 1.32 -3.29
N ALA A 88 6.86 0.92 -3.85
CA ALA A 88 5.67 0.49 -3.12
C ALA A 88 5.40 -1.02 -3.32
N THR A 89 4.70 -1.64 -2.38
CA THR A 89 4.23 -3.02 -2.53
C THR A 89 2.76 -2.98 -2.94
N GLN A 90 2.44 -3.54 -4.09
CA GLN A 90 1.08 -3.58 -4.64
C GLN A 90 0.47 -4.97 -4.45
N PRO A 91 -0.78 -5.10 -4.00
CA PRO A 91 -1.48 -6.37 -4.00
C PRO A 91 -1.67 -6.88 -5.44
N VAL A 92 -1.82 -8.19 -5.61
CA VAL A 92 -2.10 -8.81 -6.91
C VAL A 92 -3.47 -9.46 -6.86
N GLU A 93 -4.29 -9.19 -7.87
CA GLU A 93 -5.58 -9.81 -8.08
C GLU A 93 -5.59 -10.52 -9.42
N ILE A 94 -6.04 -11.78 -9.46
CA ILE A 94 -6.07 -12.57 -10.68
C ILE A 94 -7.52 -12.98 -10.98
N ILE A 95 -7.98 -12.66 -12.18
CA ILE A 95 -9.33 -12.96 -12.68
C ILE A 95 -9.21 -14.02 -13.77
N TYR A 96 -9.77 -15.19 -13.51
CA TYR A 96 -9.77 -16.30 -14.46
C TYR A 96 -10.98 -16.21 -15.40
N LYS A 97 -10.79 -16.48 -16.70
CA LYS A 97 -11.88 -16.69 -17.68
C LYS A 97 -11.65 -17.96 -18.49
N ASP A 98 -12.69 -18.79 -18.60
CA ASP A 98 -12.67 -19.99 -19.43
C ASP A 98 -12.91 -19.63 -20.92
N SER A 99 -11.97 -20.03 -21.78
CA SER A 99 -12.09 -19.88 -23.24
C SER A 99 -12.98 -20.95 -23.89
N GLN A 100 -13.32 -22.02 -23.17
CA GLN A 100 -14.14 -23.14 -23.65
C GLN A 100 -13.60 -23.80 -24.92
N SER A 101 -12.28 -23.77 -25.10
CA SER A 101 -11.62 -24.28 -26.30
C SER A 101 -12.10 -23.64 -27.61
N ASN A 102 -12.58 -22.38 -27.56
CA ASN A 102 -13.16 -21.68 -28.69
C ASN A 102 -12.52 -20.30 -28.88
N SER A 103 -12.05 -20.02 -30.10
CA SER A 103 -11.34 -18.77 -30.44
C SER A 103 -12.18 -17.50 -30.21
N ASN A 104 -13.45 -17.52 -30.62
CA ASN A 104 -14.35 -16.38 -30.44
C ASN A 104 -14.66 -16.15 -28.96
N ARG A 105 -14.93 -17.24 -28.21
CA ARG A 105 -15.16 -17.14 -26.77
C ARG A 105 -13.94 -16.59 -26.03
N ALA A 106 -12.72 -17.00 -26.43
CA ALA A 106 -11.47 -16.46 -25.90
C ALA A 106 -11.37 -14.95 -26.12
N ALA A 107 -11.64 -14.46 -27.35
CA ALA A 107 -11.64 -13.04 -27.66
C ALA A 107 -12.67 -12.27 -26.83
N ASP A 108 -13.89 -12.80 -26.67
CA ASP A 108 -14.93 -12.20 -25.83
C ASP A 108 -14.52 -12.16 -24.35
N ALA A 109 -13.84 -13.21 -23.86
CA ALA A 109 -13.34 -13.28 -22.49
C ALA A 109 -12.23 -12.24 -22.25
N THR A 110 -11.29 -12.12 -23.18
CA THR A 110 -10.24 -11.10 -23.16
C THR A 110 -10.84 -9.69 -23.22
N ALA A 111 -11.84 -9.45 -24.08
CA ALA A 111 -12.53 -8.18 -24.15
C ALA A 111 -13.25 -7.84 -22.82
N GLU A 112 -13.88 -8.81 -22.16
CA GLU A 112 -14.49 -8.61 -20.84
C GLU A 112 -13.43 -8.21 -19.81
N LEU A 113 -12.28 -8.90 -19.78
CA LEU A 113 -11.18 -8.57 -18.87
C LEU A 113 -10.69 -7.14 -19.07
N ILE A 114 -10.53 -6.70 -20.32
CA ILE A 114 -10.04 -5.36 -20.67
C ILE A 114 -11.10 -4.28 -20.35
N PHE A 115 -12.32 -4.45 -20.84
CA PHE A 115 -13.29 -3.36 -20.85
C PHE A 115 -14.14 -3.30 -19.59
N LYS A 116 -14.45 -4.44 -18.96
CA LYS A 116 -15.28 -4.52 -17.76
C LYS A 116 -14.42 -4.66 -16.51
N ASP A 117 -13.53 -5.64 -16.49
CA ASP A 117 -12.73 -5.93 -15.29
C ASP A 117 -11.52 -4.98 -15.15
N LYS A 118 -11.18 -4.25 -16.23
CA LYS A 118 -10.09 -3.25 -16.30
C LYS A 118 -8.75 -3.82 -15.81
N VAL A 119 -8.40 -5.02 -16.27
CA VAL A 119 -7.11 -5.63 -15.92
C VAL A 119 -5.94 -4.83 -16.49
N ASP A 120 -4.82 -4.85 -15.78
CA ASP A 120 -3.57 -4.21 -16.18
C ASP A 120 -2.73 -5.12 -17.11
N LEU A 121 -2.94 -6.44 -17.00
CA LEU A 121 -2.27 -7.45 -17.81
C LEU A 121 -3.26 -8.56 -18.17
N VAL A 122 -3.22 -9.02 -19.43
CA VAL A 122 -3.87 -10.26 -19.86
C VAL A 122 -2.79 -11.32 -20.10
N VAL A 123 -3.02 -12.52 -19.58
CA VAL A 123 -2.24 -13.72 -19.81
C VAL A 123 -3.17 -14.75 -20.46
N ALA A 124 -2.78 -15.26 -21.62
CA ALA A 124 -3.51 -16.32 -22.31
C ALA A 124 -2.62 -17.56 -22.45
N ALA A 125 -3.23 -18.75 -22.39
CA ALA A 125 -2.49 -20.01 -22.26
C ALA A 125 -3.02 -21.16 -23.15
N ALA A 126 -2.37 -22.30 -23.03
CA ALA A 126 -2.61 -23.59 -23.70
C ALA A 126 -2.21 -23.69 -25.18
N THR A 127 -2.99 -23.13 -26.11
CA THR A 127 -2.75 -23.32 -27.56
C THR A 127 -2.96 -22.03 -28.36
N PRO A 128 -2.30 -21.87 -29.54
CA PRO A 128 -2.48 -20.68 -30.36
C PRO A 128 -3.94 -20.43 -30.78
N ALA A 129 -4.76 -21.48 -30.88
CA ALA A 129 -6.14 -21.36 -31.34
C ALA A 129 -7.07 -20.59 -30.38
N THR A 130 -6.67 -20.44 -29.11
CA THR A 130 -7.45 -19.76 -28.06
C THR A 130 -6.67 -18.63 -27.38
N THR A 131 -5.51 -18.24 -27.92
CA THR A 131 -4.65 -17.17 -27.37
C THR A 131 -4.91 -15.87 -28.13
N ASN A 132 -5.96 -15.12 -27.73
CA ASN A 132 -6.48 -13.92 -28.41
C ASN A 132 -6.61 -12.71 -27.48
#